data_AF-A0A9P3Q1J8-F1
#
_entry.id   AF-A0A9P3Q1J8-F1
#
_cell.length_a   1.000
_cell.length_b   1.000
_cell.length_c   1.000
_cell.angle_alpha   90.00
_cell.angle_beta   90.00
_cell.angle_gamma   90.00
#
_symmetry.space_group_name_H-M   'P 1'
#
loop_
_entity.id
_entity.type
_entity.pdbx_description
1 polymer ?
#
loop_
_entity_poly.entity_id
_entity_poly.type
_entity_poly.pdbx_seq_one_letter_code
_entity_poly.pdbx_strand_id
1 'polypeptide(L)'
;MLASLPHARLFPPGPPPPARPNTHPRANTTPPSTHQLPEVSSVLNRAAWAFHLAEYPDRPFVSSLLHIIDYGANIGFVGPEYEQASSNLKSAFEFPDSVDAAIAANVAAGRAHGPFPQAPFPDFRSSPLGSITKKRSSKHRLINHLSWPEGQSVNDGIPDAEASISYDFFSSAVEDLVASGRRLILPTVWENEAADIRTW
;
A
#
# COMPACT_ATOMS: atom_id res chain seq x y z
N MET A 1 1.97 -27.30 18.30
CA MET A 1 0.97 -28.04 17.51
C MET A 1 0.03 -27.02 16.88
N LEU A 2 0.13 -26.80 15.57
CA LEU A 2 -0.76 -25.87 14.86
C LEU A 2 -2.16 -26.49 14.83
N ALA A 3 -3.14 -25.82 15.44
CA ALA A 3 -4.53 -26.24 15.38
C ALA A 3 -4.98 -26.24 13.91
N SER A 4 -5.48 -27.39 13.44
CA SER A 4 -5.93 -27.54 12.05
C SER A 4 -7.01 -26.50 11.74
N LEU A 5 -6.79 -25.72 10.67
CA LEU A 5 -7.78 -24.75 10.20
C LEU A 5 -9.14 -25.42 10.00
N PRO A 6 -10.24 -24.80 10.46
CA PRO A 6 -11.56 -25.26 10.08
C PRO A 6 -11.63 -25.28 8.55
N HIS A 7 -12.04 -26.43 8.00
CA HIS A 7 -12.14 -26.70 6.56
C HIS A 7 -10.83 -27.00 5.81
N ALA A 8 -9.69 -27.26 6.48
CA ALA A 8 -8.46 -27.70 5.79
C ALA A 8 -8.66 -28.89 4.84
N ARG A 9 -9.56 -29.81 5.22
CA ARG A 9 -10.01 -30.96 4.41
C ARG A 9 -10.66 -30.59 3.05
N LEU A 10 -11.11 -29.36 2.87
CA LEU A 10 -11.69 -28.88 1.60
C LEU A 10 -10.62 -28.41 0.61
N PHE A 11 -9.38 -28.19 1.07
CA PHE A 11 -8.25 -27.75 0.27
C PHE A 11 -7.14 -28.80 0.39
N PRO A 12 -7.29 -29.97 -0.27
CA PRO A 12 -6.24 -30.98 -0.25
C PRO A 12 -4.94 -30.37 -0.81
N PRO A 13 -3.76 -30.75 -0.29
CA PRO A 13 -2.49 -30.22 -0.77
C PRO A 13 -2.35 -30.53 -2.26
N GLY A 14 -2.45 -29.48 -3.08
CA GLY A 14 -2.15 -29.50 -4.50
C GLY A 14 -0.74 -28.93 -4.76
N PRO A 15 -0.26 -28.97 -6.00
CA PRO A 15 0.95 -28.24 -6.35
C PRO A 15 0.78 -26.74 -6.00
N PRO A 16 1.83 -26.07 -5.52
CA PRO A 16 1.79 -24.64 -5.24
C PRO A 16 1.32 -23.87 -6.49
N PRO A 17 0.40 -22.88 -6.36
CA PRO A 17 0.02 -22.07 -7.50
C PRO A 17 1.24 -21.33 -8.07
N PRO A 18 1.24 -21.01 -9.37
CA PRO A 18 2.34 -20.26 -9.97
C PRO A 18 2.49 -18.89 -9.29
N ALA A 19 3.71 -18.34 -9.34
CA ALA A 19 3.96 -16.98 -8.87
C ALA A 19 3.02 -16.00 -9.59
N ARG A 20 2.34 -15.16 -8.81
CA ARG A 20 1.41 -14.17 -9.36
C ARG A 20 2.18 -12.95 -9.89
N PRO A 21 1.63 -12.21 -10.87
CA PRO A 21 2.19 -10.91 -11.24
C PRO A 21 2.33 -9.99 -10.01
N ASN A 22 3.32 -9.10 -10.02
CA ASN A 22 3.59 -8.12 -8.96
C ASN A 22 3.93 -8.71 -7.58
N THR A 23 4.42 -9.96 -7.51
CA THR A 23 4.91 -10.59 -6.27
C THR A 23 6.41 -10.40 -6.05
N HIS A 24 7.14 -9.87 -7.03
CA HIS A 24 8.56 -9.60 -6.88
C HIS A 24 8.78 -8.53 -5.80
N PRO A 25 9.63 -8.76 -4.78
CA PRO A 25 9.78 -7.85 -3.65
C PRO A 25 10.52 -6.55 -4.00
N ARG A 26 11.35 -6.56 -5.06
CA ARG A 26 12.12 -5.41 -5.57
C ARG A 26 12.91 -4.72 -4.45
N ALA A 27 12.79 -3.41 -4.25
CA ALA A 27 13.40 -2.65 -3.15
C ALA A 27 13.07 -3.19 -1.74
N ASN A 28 12.05 -4.04 -1.58
CA ASN A 28 11.62 -4.64 -0.31
C ASN A 28 12.12 -6.07 -0.10
N THR A 29 13.20 -6.47 -0.77
CA THR A 29 13.84 -7.77 -0.54
C THR A 29 14.27 -7.87 0.94
N THR A 30 13.83 -8.91 1.65
CA THR A 30 14.14 -9.07 3.08
C THR A 30 15.66 -9.14 3.29
N PRO A 31 16.24 -8.29 4.15
CA PRO A 31 17.66 -8.32 4.43
C PRO A 31 18.04 -9.56 5.27
N PRO A 32 19.32 -9.99 5.25
CA PRO A 32 19.78 -11.15 6.01
C PRO A 32 19.68 -10.99 7.55
N SER A 33 19.65 -9.74 8.03
CA SER A 33 19.57 -9.41 9.45
C SER A 33 18.68 -8.19 9.65
N THR A 34 17.89 -8.22 10.73
CA THR A 34 16.99 -7.13 11.14
C THR A 34 17.46 -6.44 12.43
N HIS A 35 18.58 -6.85 13.02
CA HIS A 35 19.02 -6.41 14.35
C HIS A 35 19.24 -4.89 14.49
N GLN A 36 19.39 -4.17 13.39
CA GLN A 36 19.62 -2.72 13.38
C GLN A 36 18.45 -1.92 12.77
N LEU A 37 17.38 -2.60 12.34
CA LEU A 37 16.23 -1.91 11.76
C LEU A 37 15.27 -1.49 12.86
N PRO A 38 14.84 -0.22 12.90
CA PRO A 38 13.80 0.21 13.82
C PRO A 38 12.47 -0.44 13.41
N GLU A 39 11.78 -1.05 14.37
CA GLU A 39 10.40 -1.49 14.15
C GLU A 39 9.48 -0.28 13.98
N VAL A 40 8.49 -0.41 13.10
CA VAL A 40 7.49 0.63 12.85
C VAL A 40 6.18 0.29 13.54
N SER A 41 5.46 1.32 13.96
CA SER A 41 4.07 1.16 14.38
C SER A 41 3.19 0.95 13.15
N SER A 42 2.66 -0.26 12.98
CA SER A 42 1.77 -0.60 11.87
C SER A 42 0.35 -0.91 12.35
N VAL A 43 -0.65 -0.41 11.63
CA VAL A 43 -2.06 -0.79 11.84
C VAL A 43 -2.38 -2.18 11.27
N LEU A 44 -1.45 -2.78 10.52
CA LEU A 44 -1.62 -4.08 9.90
C LEU A 44 -1.39 -5.20 10.93
N ASN A 45 -2.28 -6.18 10.96
CA ASN A 45 -2.15 -7.33 11.84
C ASN A 45 -1.19 -8.37 11.25
N ARG A 46 0.09 -8.24 11.59
CA ARG A 46 1.16 -9.17 11.19
C ARG A 46 0.81 -10.64 11.40
N ALA A 47 0.24 -10.99 12.56
CA ALA A 47 -0.09 -12.38 12.89
C ALA A 47 -1.19 -12.94 11.99
N ALA A 48 -2.21 -12.14 11.66
CA ALA A 48 -3.25 -12.52 10.72
C ALA A 48 -2.68 -12.73 9.30
N TRP A 49 -1.80 -11.84 8.83
CA TRP A 49 -1.12 -12.01 7.55
C TRP A 49 -0.27 -13.29 7.50
N ALA A 50 0.54 -13.53 8.54
CA ALA A 50 1.37 -14.74 8.63
C ALA A 50 0.52 -16.02 8.63
N PHE A 51 -0.62 -15.99 9.32
CA PHE A 51 -1.55 -17.12 9.39
C PHE A 51 -2.24 -17.40 8.04
N HIS A 52 -2.80 -16.38 7.40
CA HIS A 52 -3.52 -16.55 6.14
C HIS A 52 -2.60 -16.83 4.94
N LEU A 53 -1.33 -16.42 5.01
CA LEU A 53 -0.33 -16.67 3.98
C LEU A 53 0.60 -17.85 4.31
N ALA A 54 0.28 -18.66 5.32
CA ALA A 54 1.12 -19.79 5.75
C ALA A 54 1.42 -20.76 4.60
N GLU A 55 0.42 -21.02 3.75
CA GLU A 55 0.50 -21.96 2.62
C GLU A 55 0.72 -21.26 1.26
N TYR A 56 0.95 -19.93 1.26
CA TYR A 56 1.21 -19.21 0.01
C TYR A 56 2.56 -19.65 -0.58
N PRO A 57 2.63 -19.96 -1.89
CA PRO A 57 3.78 -20.65 -2.48
C PRO A 57 5.03 -19.78 -2.59
N ASP A 58 4.86 -18.48 -2.86
CA ASP A 58 5.95 -17.53 -2.94
C ASP A 58 6.37 -17.09 -1.53
N ARG A 59 7.21 -17.91 -0.89
CA ARG A 59 7.73 -17.64 0.45
C ARG A 59 8.56 -16.36 0.51
N PRO A 60 9.42 -16.04 -0.47
CA PRO A 60 10.09 -14.74 -0.52
C PRO A 60 9.13 -13.55 -0.47
N PHE A 61 8.06 -13.56 -1.26
CA PHE A 61 7.04 -12.50 -1.24
C PHE A 61 6.38 -12.36 0.14
N VAL A 62 5.97 -13.48 0.76
CA VAL A 62 5.38 -13.47 2.11
C VAL A 62 6.37 -12.92 3.14
N SER A 63 7.65 -13.32 3.05
CA SER A 63 8.71 -12.83 3.92
C SER A 63 8.86 -11.31 3.81
N SER A 64 8.90 -10.78 2.58
CA SER A 64 8.94 -9.34 2.34
C SER A 64 7.72 -8.61 2.87
N LEU A 65 6.51 -9.15 2.71
CA LEU A 65 5.30 -8.53 3.24
C LEU A 65 5.30 -8.46 4.78
N LEU A 66 5.67 -9.55 5.44
CA LEU A 66 5.77 -9.56 6.91
C LEU A 66 6.87 -8.61 7.39
N HIS A 67 8.00 -8.55 6.68
CA HIS A 67 9.06 -7.59 6.95
C HIS A 67 8.57 -6.14 6.80
N ILE A 68 7.80 -5.83 5.76
CA ILE A 68 7.20 -4.49 5.57
C ILE A 68 6.28 -4.11 6.73
N ILE A 69 5.50 -5.06 7.25
CA ILE A 69 4.62 -4.79 8.40
C ILE A 69 5.41 -4.44 9.66
N ASP A 70 6.55 -5.11 9.88
CA ASP A 70 7.38 -4.94 11.07
C ASP A 70 8.30 -3.72 10.98
N TYR A 71 8.87 -3.43 9.80
CA TYR A 71 9.97 -2.47 9.64
C TYR A 71 9.69 -1.35 8.63
N GLY A 72 8.52 -1.36 7.98
CA GLY A 72 8.12 -0.37 6.98
C GLY A 72 8.48 -0.79 5.55
N ALA A 73 7.91 -0.08 4.59
CA ALA A 73 8.14 -0.31 3.16
C ALA A 73 9.21 0.62 2.60
N ASN A 74 10.15 0.06 1.85
CA ASN A 74 11.02 0.80 0.97
C ASN A 74 10.27 1.12 -0.33
N ILE A 75 10.11 2.41 -0.62
CA ILE A 75 9.39 2.90 -1.81
C ILE A 75 10.24 2.88 -3.10
N GLY A 76 11.53 2.51 -3.00
CA GLY A 76 12.42 2.42 -4.16
C GLY A 76 12.95 3.77 -4.64
N PHE A 77 12.98 4.79 -3.78
CA PHE A 77 13.54 6.10 -4.10
C PHE A 77 15.07 6.04 -4.24
N VAL A 78 15.58 6.52 -5.37
CA VAL A 78 17.01 6.63 -5.69
C VAL A 78 17.28 8.05 -6.19
N GLY A 79 17.13 9.03 -5.29
CA GLY A 79 17.37 10.44 -5.58
C GLY A 79 18.12 11.13 -4.44
N PRO A 80 18.43 12.42 -4.58
CA PRO A 80 19.06 13.19 -3.52
C PRO A 80 18.10 13.34 -2.34
N GLU A 81 18.64 13.17 -1.13
CA GLU A 81 17.97 13.46 0.14
C GLU A 81 18.23 14.93 0.49
N TYR A 82 17.14 15.70 0.64
CA TYR A 82 17.18 17.10 1.04
C TYR A 82 15.83 17.52 1.60
N GLU A 83 15.84 18.53 2.47
CA GLU A 83 14.61 19.11 3.04
C GLU A 83 13.79 19.85 1.98
N GLN A 84 12.48 19.59 1.96
CA GLN A 84 11.57 20.27 1.05
C GLN A 84 10.21 20.53 1.69
N ALA A 85 9.95 21.80 1.98
CA ALA A 85 8.66 22.28 2.42
C ALA A 85 7.77 22.67 1.22
N SER A 86 6.47 22.40 1.34
CA SER A 86 5.48 22.73 0.32
C SER A 86 4.37 23.62 0.90
N SER A 87 3.78 24.45 0.05
CA SER A 87 2.54 25.16 0.37
C SER A 87 1.36 24.36 -0.16
N ASN A 88 0.27 24.29 0.62
CA ASN A 88 -0.94 23.61 0.19
C ASN A 88 -1.57 24.28 -1.03
N LEU A 89 -2.30 23.50 -1.82
CA LEU A 89 -3.04 23.99 -2.98
C LEU A 89 -4.19 24.89 -2.53
N LYS A 90 -4.61 25.81 -3.39
CA LYS A 90 -5.74 26.72 -3.12
C LYS A 90 -7.00 25.97 -2.67
N SER A 91 -7.28 24.82 -3.28
CA SER A 91 -8.46 24.03 -2.94
C SER A 91 -8.47 23.48 -1.51
N ALA A 92 -7.31 23.29 -0.87
CA ALA A 92 -7.26 22.92 0.55
C ALA A 92 -7.79 24.06 1.43
N PHE A 93 -7.48 25.31 1.08
CA PHE A 93 -7.95 26.50 1.80
C PHE A 93 -9.41 26.87 1.48
N GLU A 94 -9.95 26.40 0.35
CA GLU A 94 -11.37 26.57 0.02
C GLU A 94 -12.27 25.63 0.86
N PHE A 95 -11.73 24.49 1.32
CA PHE A 95 -12.47 23.50 2.12
C PHE A 95 -11.68 23.05 3.38
N PRO A 96 -11.32 23.98 4.27
CA PRO A 96 -10.42 23.71 5.39
C PRO A 96 -10.99 22.67 6.37
N ASP A 97 -12.27 22.77 6.73
CA ASP A 97 -12.92 21.83 7.65
C ASP A 97 -12.88 20.37 7.14
N SER A 98 -12.99 20.19 5.81
CA SER A 98 -12.91 18.86 5.21
C SER A 98 -11.49 18.29 5.23
N VAL A 99 -10.49 19.16 5.04
CA VAL A 99 -9.07 18.78 5.12
C VAL A 99 -8.72 18.42 6.57
N ASP A 100 -9.09 19.26 7.52
CA ASP A 100 -8.82 19.04 8.95
C ASP A 100 -9.49 17.77 9.46
N ALA A 101 -10.75 17.54 9.09
CA ALA A 101 -11.46 16.31 9.43
C ALA A 101 -10.79 15.06 8.83
N ALA A 102 -10.29 15.15 7.59
CA ALA A 102 -9.58 14.04 6.95
C ALA A 102 -8.22 13.75 7.61
N ILE A 103 -7.47 14.80 8.00
CA ILE A 103 -6.22 14.65 8.74
C ILE A 103 -6.50 14.03 10.10
N ALA A 104 -7.45 14.58 10.86
CA ALA A 104 -7.82 14.09 12.19
C ALA A 104 -8.28 12.62 12.13
N ALA A 105 -9.05 12.22 11.11
CA ALA A 105 -9.47 10.84 10.92
C ALA A 105 -8.29 9.89 10.66
N ASN A 106 -7.31 10.30 9.84
CA ASN A 106 -6.11 9.49 9.59
C ASN A 106 -5.23 9.35 10.84
N VAL A 107 -5.09 10.43 11.62
CA VAL A 107 -4.36 10.41 12.90
C VAL A 107 -5.07 9.52 13.92
N ALA A 108 -6.38 9.69 14.08
CA ALA A 108 -7.17 8.87 15.00
C ALA A 108 -7.15 7.38 14.63
N ALA A 109 -7.05 7.06 13.33
CA ALA A 109 -6.92 5.69 12.83
C ALA A 109 -5.48 5.14 12.90
N GLY A 110 -4.50 5.92 13.38
CA GLY A 110 -3.09 5.51 13.43
C GLY A 110 -2.42 5.39 12.05
N ARG A 111 -3.00 5.99 11.01
CA ARG A 111 -2.48 5.95 9.62
C ARG A 111 -1.54 7.11 9.29
N ALA A 112 -1.56 8.15 10.11
CA ALA A 112 -0.71 9.33 9.98
C ALA A 112 -0.25 9.79 11.36
N HIS A 113 0.92 10.42 11.41
CA HIS A 113 1.42 11.10 12.60
C HIS A 113 1.48 12.61 12.33
N GLY A 114 1.35 13.39 13.41
CA GLY A 114 1.28 14.85 13.35
C GLY A 114 -0.15 15.37 13.61
N PRO A 115 -0.49 16.59 13.14
CA PRO A 115 0.41 17.53 12.45
C PRO A 115 1.61 17.92 13.30
N PHE A 116 2.77 18.07 12.69
CA PHE A 116 3.99 18.49 13.38
C PHE A 116 4.19 20.00 13.24
N PRO A 117 4.60 20.71 14.31
CA PRO A 117 4.84 22.15 14.25
C PRO A 117 6.09 22.52 13.43
N GLN A 118 7.00 21.58 13.25
CA GLN A 118 8.23 21.70 12.45
C GLN A 118 8.57 20.34 11.83
N ALA A 119 9.53 20.30 10.90
CA ALA A 119 10.01 19.06 10.29
C ALA A 119 10.44 18.05 11.38
N PRO A 120 9.87 16.83 11.39
CA PRO A 120 10.14 15.84 12.45
C PRO A 120 11.52 15.18 12.36
N PHE A 121 12.21 15.26 11.21
CA PHE A 121 13.53 14.68 10.97
C PHE A 121 14.27 15.45 9.85
N PRO A 122 15.60 15.30 9.73
CA PRO A 122 16.37 15.86 8.61
C PRO A 122 15.88 15.34 7.27
N ASP A 123 16.07 16.12 6.20
CA ASP A 123 15.67 15.75 4.84
C ASP A 123 14.16 15.46 4.70
N PHE A 124 13.35 16.04 5.59
CA PHE A 124 11.91 15.91 5.56
C PHE A 124 11.33 16.55 4.29
N ARG A 125 10.54 15.75 3.56
CA ARG A 125 9.85 16.19 2.35
C ARG A 125 8.36 16.23 2.59
N SER A 126 7.73 17.31 2.15
CA SER A 126 6.28 17.47 2.14
C SER A 126 5.77 17.69 0.72
N SER A 127 4.58 17.17 0.46
CA SER A 127 3.81 17.41 -0.76
C SER A 127 2.58 18.27 -0.43
N PRO A 128 2.17 19.18 -1.33
CA PRO A 128 0.97 19.98 -1.13
C PRO A 128 -0.27 19.12 -0.89
N LEU A 129 -1.08 19.54 0.09
CA LEU A 129 -2.44 19.03 0.24
C LEU A 129 -3.40 19.82 -0.66
N GLY A 130 -4.38 19.11 -1.20
CA GLY A 130 -5.52 19.68 -1.92
C GLY A 130 -6.82 19.04 -1.48
N SER A 131 -7.93 19.62 -1.92
CA SER A 131 -9.26 19.05 -1.75
C SER A 131 -9.98 18.97 -3.10
N ILE A 132 -10.75 17.90 -3.31
CA ILE A 132 -11.65 17.78 -4.46
C ILE A 132 -13.03 17.29 -4.03
N THR A 133 -14.08 17.87 -4.61
CA THR A 133 -15.45 17.39 -4.42
C THR A 133 -15.67 16.09 -5.18
N LYS A 134 -16.18 15.05 -4.51
CA LYS A 134 -16.55 13.80 -5.19
C LYS A 134 -17.65 14.05 -6.21
N LYS A 135 -17.54 13.41 -7.38
CA LYS A 135 -18.59 13.47 -8.40
C LYS A 135 -19.92 12.95 -7.81
N ARG A 136 -21.00 13.71 -7.98
CA ARG A 136 -22.35 13.40 -7.45
C ARG A 136 -22.44 13.27 -5.91
N SER A 137 -21.54 13.90 -5.16
CA SER A 137 -21.62 13.98 -3.71
C SER A 137 -21.16 15.35 -3.21
N SER A 138 -21.67 15.78 -2.06
CA SER A 138 -21.16 16.94 -1.32
C SER A 138 -19.89 16.63 -0.51
N LYS A 139 -19.43 15.38 -0.52
CA LYS A 139 -18.23 14.97 0.22
C LYS A 139 -16.97 15.37 -0.53
N HIS A 140 -15.98 15.85 0.23
CA HIS A 140 -14.66 16.17 -0.28
C HIS A 140 -13.67 15.05 -0.01
N ARG A 141 -12.66 14.90 -0.86
CA ARG A 141 -11.50 14.03 -0.67
C ARG A 141 -10.25 14.87 -0.51
N LEU A 142 -9.43 14.52 0.46
CA LEU A 142 -8.05 15.00 0.57
C LEU A 142 -7.22 14.43 -0.59
N ILE A 143 -6.44 15.27 -1.24
CA ILE A 143 -5.48 14.90 -2.28
C ILE A 143 -4.07 15.22 -1.76
N ASN A 144 -3.13 14.30 -1.97
CA ASN A 144 -1.70 14.56 -1.85
C ASN A 144 -1.11 14.77 -3.25
N HIS A 145 -0.51 15.93 -3.50
CA HIS A 145 0.13 16.20 -4.79
C HIS A 145 1.52 15.54 -4.87
N LEU A 146 1.56 14.23 -5.02
CA LEU A 146 2.81 13.43 -4.94
C LEU A 146 3.79 13.67 -6.10
N SER A 147 3.33 14.24 -7.21
CA SER A 147 4.19 14.65 -8.35
C SER A 147 4.76 16.06 -8.20
N TRP A 148 4.68 16.68 -7.02
CA TRP A 148 5.27 18.00 -6.76
C TRP A 148 6.60 17.89 -6.00
N PRO A 149 7.62 18.71 -6.34
CA PRO A 149 7.67 19.60 -7.49
C PRO A 149 7.89 18.77 -8.74
N GLU A 150 7.43 19.25 -9.89
CA GLU A 150 7.65 18.56 -11.15
C GLU A 150 9.17 18.41 -11.43
N GLY A 151 9.60 17.20 -11.76
CA GLY A 151 11.00 16.86 -12.06
C GLY A 151 11.90 16.73 -10.82
N GLN A 152 11.35 16.94 -9.62
CA GLN A 152 12.08 16.81 -8.37
C GLN A 152 11.27 16.07 -7.30
N SER A 153 10.06 15.60 -7.60
CA SER A 153 9.20 14.94 -6.63
C SER A 153 9.82 13.64 -6.13
N VAL A 154 9.28 13.10 -5.04
CA VAL A 154 9.69 11.76 -4.58
C VAL A 154 9.44 10.73 -5.68
N ASN A 155 8.33 10.83 -6.40
CA ASN A 155 8.01 9.93 -7.50
C ASN A 155 9.01 10.02 -8.66
N ASP A 156 9.56 11.21 -8.96
CA ASP A 156 10.56 11.38 -10.02
C ASP A 156 11.89 10.65 -9.71
N GLY A 157 12.16 10.38 -8.43
CA GLY A 157 13.32 9.61 -8.00
C GLY A 157 13.09 8.10 -7.90
N ILE A 158 11.90 7.59 -8.21
CA ILE A 158 11.61 6.15 -8.19
C ILE A 158 11.79 5.57 -9.60
N PRO A 159 12.72 4.63 -9.82
CA PRO A 159 12.91 4.02 -11.14
C PRO A 159 11.67 3.25 -11.60
N ASP A 160 11.40 3.25 -12.91
CA ASP A 160 10.27 2.51 -13.50
C ASP A 160 10.28 1.01 -13.15
N ALA A 161 11.46 0.41 -13.00
CA ALA A 161 11.60 -0.99 -12.57
C ALA A 161 10.99 -1.23 -11.17
N GLU A 162 11.04 -0.23 -10.28
CA GLU A 162 10.46 -0.26 -8.94
C GLU A 162 8.96 0.07 -8.94
N ALA A 163 8.49 0.87 -9.91
CA ALA A 163 7.10 1.34 -9.99
C ALA A 163 6.21 0.57 -10.99
N SER A 164 6.77 -0.34 -11.80
CA SER A 164 6.02 -1.05 -12.84
C SER A 164 4.93 -1.98 -12.26
N ILE A 165 3.78 -2.06 -12.91
CA ILE A 165 2.70 -3.00 -12.55
C ILE A 165 2.35 -3.82 -13.78
N SER A 166 2.38 -5.14 -13.64
CA SER A 166 1.91 -6.07 -14.66
C SER A 166 0.45 -6.42 -14.38
N TYR A 167 -0.43 -6.11 -15.32
CA TYR A 167 -1.83 -6.49 -15.23
C TYR A 167 -2.03 -7.90 -15.78
N ASP A 168 -2.84 -8.68 -15.08
CA ASP A 168 -3.33 -9.96 -15.56
C ASP A 168 -4.74 -9.78 -16.14
N PHE A 169 -5.12 -10.68 -17.04
CA PHE A 169 -6.48 -10.68 -17.58
C PHE A 169 -7.45 -11.29 -16.57
N PHE A 170 -8.67 -10.75 -16.54
CA PHE A 170 -9.74 -11.33 -15.73
C PHE A 170 -10.01 -12.79 -16.11
N SER A 171 -9.84 -13.16 -17.38
CA SER A 171 -9.94 -14.55 -17.84
C SER A 171 -8.94 -15.47 -17.15
N SER A 172 -7.68 -15.05 -16.99
CA SER A 172 -6.67 -15.82 -16.26
C SER A 172 -7.12 -16.06 -14.81
N ALA A 173 -7.63 -15.02 -14.15
CA ALA A 173 -8.15 -15.14 -12.79
C ALA A 173 -9.36 -16.11 -12.69
N VAL A 174 -10.22 -16.13 -13.71
CA VAL A 174 -11.35 -17.08 -13.80
C VAL A 174 -10.86 -18.50 -14.08
N GLU A 175 -9.87 -18.67 -14.96
CA GLU A 175 -9.26 -19.97 -15.25
C GLU A 175 -8.61 -20.55 -14.00
N ASP A 176 -7.89 -19.73 -13.23
CA ASP A 176 -7.33 -20.13 -11.93
C ASP A 176 -8.42 -20.48 -10.91
N LEU A 177 -9.52 -19.74 -10.90
CA LEU A 177 -10.67 -20.04 -10.06
C LEU A 177 -11.30 -21.39 -10.42
N VAL A 178 -11.42 -21.68 -11.72
CA VAL A 178 -11.94 -22.96 -12.22
C VAL A 178 -10.96 -24.10 -11.90
N ALA A 179 -9.66 -23.88 -12.09
CA ALA A 179 -8.60 -24.84 -11.84
C ALA A 179 -8.41 -25.16 -10.34
N SER A 180 -8.59 -24.17 -9.46
CA SER A 180 -8.55 -24.34 -8.00
C SER A 180 -9.77 -25.09 -7.44
N GLY A 181 -10.79 -25.33 -8.27
CA GLY A 181 -11.93 -26.20 -7.98
C GLY A 181 -13.13 -25.49 -7.34
N ARG A 182 -14.25 -26.22 -7.27
CA ARG A 182 -15.49 -25.72 -6.67
C ARG A 182 -15.29 -25.55 -5.16
N ARG A 183 -15.09 -24.32 -4.68
CA ARG A 183 -15.37 -23.76 -3.32
C ARG A 183 -14.34 -22.71 -2.84
N LEU A 184 -13.74 -21.93 -3.74
CA LEU A 184 -13.00 -20.73 -3.32
C LEU A 184 -14.01 -19.64 -2.91
N ILE A 185 -13.82 -19.04 -1.73
CA ILE A 185 -14.51 -17.80 -1.36
C ILE A 185 -13.69 -16.66 -1.93
N LEU A 186 -14.20 -15.99 -2.97
CA LEU A 186 -13.73 -14.66 -3.31
C LEU A 186 -14.11 -13.75 -2.13
N PRO A 187 -13.17 -13.07 -1.44
CA PRO A 187 -13.56 -11.96 -0.60
C PRO A 187 -14.23 -10.94 -1.53
N THR A 188 -15.56 -10.83 -1.43
CA THR A 188 -16.30 -9.78 -2.13
C THR A 188 -15.83 -8.44 -1.58
N VAL A 189 -14.92 -7.79 -2.29
CA VAL A 189 -14.67 -6.36 -2.13
C VAL A 189 -15.84 -5.66 -2.80
N TRP A 190 -16.94 -5.47 -2.06
CA TRP A 190 -17.95 -4.50 -2.44
C TRP A 190 -17.43 -3.12 -2.07
N GLU A 191 -16.70 -2.48 -2.97
CA GLU A 191 -16.55 -1.03 -2.95
C GLU A 191 -16.96 -0.45 -4.30
N ASN A 192 -18.04 0.33 -4.26
CA ASN A 192 -18.49 1.19 -5.33
C ASN A 192 -17.41 2.24 -5.62
N GLU A 193 -16.50 1.99 -6.56
CA GLU A 193 -15.78 3.05 -7.29
C GLU A 193 -14.99 2.45 -8.48
N ALA A 194 -15.72 1.95 -9.47
CA ALA A 194 -15.21 1.93 -10.83
C ALA A 194 -15.38 3.32 -11.45
N ALA A 195 -14.34 4.15 -11.40
CA ALA A 195 -14.21 5.31 -12.27
C ALA A 195 -12.72 5.66 -12.48
N ASP A 196 -12.29 5.51 -13.75
CA ASP A 196 -11.17 6.16 -14.43
C ASP A 196 -9.75 6.01 -13.88
N ILE A 197 -9.04 4.99 -14.41
CA ILE A 197 -7.58 4.99 -14.59
C ILE A 197 -7.26 5.39 -16.04
N ARG A 198 -7.72 6.57 -16.47
CA ARG A 198 -7.22 7.20 -17.69
C ARG A 198 -7.01 8.68 -17.43
N THR A 199 -5.85 9.17 -17.87
CA THR A 199 -5.32 10.54 -17.76
C THR A 199 -4.91 10.99 -16.36
N TRP A 200 -3.66 10.68 -16.01
CA TRP A 200 -2.69 11.70 -15.62
C TRP A 200 -1.74 11.90 -16.79
#